data_AF-A0A1E3HWL9-F1
#
_entry.id   AF-A0A1E3HWL9-F1
#
_cell.length_a   1.000
_cell.length_b   1.000
_cell.length_c   1.000
_cell.angle_alpha   90.00
_cell.angle_beta   90.00
_cell.angle_gamma   90.00
#
_symmetry.space_group_name_H-M   'P 1'
#
loop_
_entity.id
_entity.type
_entity.pdbx_description
1 polymer ?
#
loop_
_entity_poly.entity_id
_entity_poly.type
_entity_poly.pdbx_seq_one_letter_code
_entity_poly.pdbx_strand_id
1 'polypeptide(L)'
;MSITPTNYIIGMSVVPKCDEAGCTDNAIRVNSRCRFCKLNFCWAHFENETSHPCVTAPHPEMNRDGFEFEKEPEASEILRYLDMHAIKAEVESIWPGHICNYVGKPQIWHELARLCGQYNHSIVLGFADGQRWAMRIRLKQRKYLPDLALEASIDSEIATARALESAGCAVPRTWERPKDSLRQSPLSMLWQKN
;
A
#
# COMPACT_ATOMS: atom_id res chain seq x y z
N MET A 1 -31.78 -8.07 -34.55
CA MET A 1 -30.49 -7.45 -34.21
C MET A 1 -30.29 -7.64 -32.72
N SER A 2 -29.51 -8.64 -32.35
CA SER A 2 -29.39 -9.12 -30.97
C SER A 2 -28.03 -8.70 -30.43
N ILE A 3 -28.02 -7.83 -29.42
CA ILE A 3 -26.79 -7.36 -28.76
C ILE A 3 -26.51 -8.36 -27.64
N THR A 4 -25.46 -9.18 -27.81
CA THR A 4 -24.90 -10.01 -26.74
C THR A 4 -24.16 -9.11 -25.73
N PRO A 5 -24.36 -9.26 -24.41
CA PRO A 5 -23.54 -8.57 -23.42
C PRO A 5 -22.16 -9.22 -23.35
N THR A 6 -21.12 -8.41 -23.51
CA THR A 6 -19.73 -8.78 -23.31
C THR A 6 -19.52 -9.13 -21.84
N ASN A 7 -19.22 -10.40 -21.56
CA ASN A 7 -18.81 -10.86 -20.24
C ASN A 7 -17.46 -10.19 -19.88
N TYR A 8 -17.51 -9.21 -18.98
CA TYR A 8 -16.33 -8.78 -18.24
C TYR A 8 -15.94 -9.92 -17.28
N ILE A 9 -14.90 -10.67 -17.63
CA ILE A 9 -14.27 -11.61 -16.71
C ILE A 9 -13.58 -10.77 -15.63
N ILE A 10 -14.23 -10.69 -14.48
CA ILE A 10 -13.63 -10.20 -13.23
C ILE A 10 -12.41 -11.09 -12.97
N GLY A 11 -11.21 -10.52 -13.04
CA GLY A 11 -9.97 -11.22 -12.71
C GLY A 11 -10.00 -11.65 -11.25
N MET A 12 -10.46 -12.88 -10.98
CA MET A 12 -10.40 -13.50 -9.67
C MET A 12 -8.93 -13.57 -9.26
N SER A 13 -8.56 -12.94 -8.14
CA SER A 13 -7.25 -13.09 -7.52
C SER A 13 -7.07 -14.58 -7.19
N VAL A 14 -6.27 -15.28 -7.99
CA VAL A 14 -6.04 -16.72 -7.82
C VAL A 14 -5.16 -16.89 -6.59
N VAL A 15 -5.73 -17.38 -5.50
CA VAL A 15 -4.94 -17.78 -4.33
C VAL A 15 -4.03 -18.93 -4.78
N PRO A 16 -2.69 -18.78 -4.67
CA PRO A 16 -1.77 -19.83 -5.11
C PRO A 16 -1.97 -21.11 -4.31
N LYS A 17 -1.72 -22.26 -4.94
CA LYS A 17 -1.72 -23.57 -4.28
C LYS A 17 -0.47 -23.77 -3.45
N CYS A 18 -0.54 -24.69 -2.49
CA CYS A 18 0.65 -25.20 -1.82
C CYS A 18 1.55 -25.90 -2.85
N ASP A 19 2.84 -25.61 -2.82
CA ASP A 19 3.83 -26.22 -3.73
C ASP A 19 4.33 -27.59 -3.22
N GLU A 20 3.83 -28.04 -2.06
CA GLU A 20 4.10 -29.37 -1.52
C GLU A 20 3.45 -30.44 -2.42
N ALA A 21 4.24 -31.45 -2.79
CA ALA A 21 3.80 -32.51 -3.68
C ALA A 21 2.53 -33.21 -3.15
N GLY A 22 1.48 -33.23 -3.97
CA GLY A 22 0.20 -33.87 -3.63
C GLY A 22 -0.71 -33.05 -2.72
N CYS A 23 -0.31 -31.85 -2.29
CA CYS A 23 -1.17 -30.97 -1.52
C CYS A 23 -2.14 -30.21 -2.42
N THR A 24 -3.43 -30.23 -2.09
CA THR A 24 -4.49 -29.52 -2.82
C THR A 24 -4.92 -28.20 -2.17
N ASP A 25 -4.39 -27.93 -0.98
CA ASP A 25 -4.76 -26.76 -0.19
C ASP A 25 -4.23 -25.46 -0.79
N ASN A 26 -4.91 -24.39 -0.43
CA ASN A 26 -4.45 -23.05 -0.77
C ASN A 26 -3.29 -22.65 0.14
N ALA A 27 -2.32 -21.94 -0.41
CA ALA A 27 -1.27 -21.35 0.37
C ALA A 27 -1.84 -20.29 1.33
N ILE A 28 -1.28 -20.20 2.55
CA ILE A 28 -1.75 -19.25 3.58
C ILE A 28 -1.54 -17.81 3.11
N ARG A 29 -0.48 -17.61 2.32
CA ARG A 29 -0.03 -16.29 1.90
C ARG A 29 -0.27 -16.12 0.41
N VAL A 30 -1.17 -15.20 0.06
CA VAL A 30 -1.29 -14.71 -1.30
C VAL A 30 0.02 -14.00 -1.65
N ASN A 31 0.84 -14.66 -2.47
CA ASN A 31 2.10 -14.16 -3.02
C ASN A 31 3.20 -13.81 -2.02
N SER A 32 3.24 -14.50 -0.88
CA SER A 32 4.44 -14.51 -0.04
C SER A 32 5.01 -15.91 -0.01
N ARG A 33 5.67 -16.26 -1.12
CA ARG A 33 6.60 -17.40 -1.17
C ARG A 33 7.59 -17.28 -0.02
N CYS A 34 8.04 -18.41 0.53
CA CYS A 34 9.16 -18.39 1.46
C CYS A 34 10.30 -17.57 0.86
N ARG A 35 10.85 -16.67 1.67
CA ARG A 35 11.92 -15.76 1.23
C ARG A 35 13.15 -16.52 0.71
N PHE A 36 13.40 -17.70 1.23
CA PHE A 36 14.58 -18.50 0.96
C PHE A 36 14.34 -19.52 -0.15
N CYS A 37 13.39 -20.46 0.03
CA CYS A 37 13.13 -21.49 -0.99
C CYS A 37 12.17 -21.07 -2.11
N LYS A 38 11.54 -19.89 -2.02
CA LYS A 38 10.61 -19.36 -3.03
C LYS A 38 9.37 -20.24 -3.31
N LEU A 39 9.02 -21.14 -2.38
CA LEU A 39 7.82 -21.98 -2.45
C LEU A 39 6.66 -21.39 -1.63
N ASN A 40 5.43 -21.69 -2.02
CA ASN A 40 4.20 -21.36 -1.32
C ASN A 40 3.74 -22.54 -0.46
N PHE A 41 3.31 -22.27 0.77
CA PHE A 41 2.88 -23.32 1.70
C PHE A 41 1.49 -23.04 2.27
N CYS A 42 0.68 -24.08 2.41
CA CYS A 42 -0.52 -24.07 3.25
C CYS A 42 -0.13 -24.09 4.73
N TRP A 43 -1.11 -23.96 5.63
CA TRP A 43 -0.86 -23.90 7.08
C TRP A 43 -0.05 -25.10 7.57
N ALA A 44 -0.45 -26.32 7.16
CA ALA A 44 0.20 -27.55 7.57
C ALA A 44 1.67 -27.65 7.12
N HIS A 45 1.99 -27.15 5.93
CA HIS A 45 3.34 -27.29 5.35
C HIS A 45 4.25 -26.09 5.63
N PHE A 46 3.70 -24.95 6.08
CA PHE A 46 4.51 -23.77 6.38
C PHE A 46 5.39 -23.97 7.62
N GLU A 47 4.88 -24.65 8.64
CA GLU A 47 5.60 -24.93 9.89
C GLU A 47 6.28 -26.31 9.90
N ASN A 48 6.07 -27.12 8.86
CA ASN A 48 6.67 -28.43 8.73
C ASN A 48 8.11 -28.30 8.22
N GLU A 49 9.10 -28.65 9.04
CA GLU A 49 10.51 -28.54 8.67
C GLU A 49 10.94 -29.46 7.51
N THR A 50 10.23 -30.58 7.31
CA THR A 50 10.50 -31.49 6.20
C THR A 50 10.02 -30.89 4.87
N SER A 51 8.82 -30.32 4.86
CA SER A 51 8.23 -29.66 3.68
C SER A 51 8.82 -28.26 3.45
N HIS A 52 9.21 -27.56 4.52
CA HIS A 52 9.75 -26.20 4.50
C HIS A 52 11.04 -26.10 5.35
N PRO A 53 12.18 -26.64 4.88
CA PRO A 53 13.45 -26.64 5.62
C PRO A 53 13.98 -25.25 5.98
N CYS A 54 13.50 -24.20 5.30
CA CYS A 54 13.89 -22.83 5.59
C CYS A 54 13.34 -22.28 6.91
N VAL A 55 12.41 -22.97 7.57
CA VAL A 55 11.94 -22.60 8.92
C VAL A 55 13.07 -22.70 9.95
N THR A 56 13.91 -23.73 9.83
CA THR A 56 14.93 -24.05 10.83
C THR A 56 16.36 -23.99 10.33
N ALA A 57 16.58 -23.90 9.01
CA ALA A 57 17.91 -23.72 8.46
C ALA A 57 18.54 -22.36 8.87
N PRO A 58 19.82 -22.34 9.28
CA PRO A 58 20.55 -21.09 9.48
C PRO A 58 20.78 -20.40 8.13
N HIS A 59 20.17 -19.23 7.96
CA HIS A 59 20.33 -18.44 6.73
C HIS A 59 21.55 -17.53 6.88
N PRO A 60 22.59 -17.65 6.03
CA PRO A 60 23.74 -16.77 6.08
C PRO A 60 23.30 -15.33 5.87
N GLU A 61 23.83 -14.45 6.71
CA GLU A 61 23.48 -13.04 6.83
C GLU A 61 23.47 -12.33 5.47
N MET A 62 22.30 -12.05 4.89
CA MET A 62 22.10 -10.96 3.94
C MET A 62 20.68 -10.37 4.07
N ASN A 63 20.66 -9.12 4.57
CA ASN A 63 19.52 -8.23 4.76
C ASN A 63 18.36 -8.81 5.59
N ARG A 64 18.26 -8.49 6.88
CA ARG A 64 16.98 -8.65 7.63
C ARG A 64 15.80 -7.96 6.91
N ASP A 65 16.08 -7.00 6.05
CA ASP A 65 15.11 -6.26 5.25
C ASP A 65 14.85 -6.94 3.89
N GLY A 66 14.12 -8.06 3.93
CA GLY A 66 13.86 -8.91 2.78
C GLY A 66 12.91 -8.41 1.71
N PHE A 67 13.15 -7.24 1.15
CA PHE A 67 12.33 -6.71 0.05
C PHE A 67 13.16 -5.89 -0.93
N GLU A 68 14.01 -6.57 -1.70
CA GLU A 68 14.77 -5.96 -2.80
C GLU A 68 14.21 -6.26 -4.20
N PHE A 69 13.28 -7.21 -4.37
CA PHE A 69 12.97 -7.71 -5.72
C PHE A 69 11.61 -7.34 -6.36
N GLU A 70 10.71 -6.60 -5.70
CA GLU A 70 9.41 -6.29 -6.35
C GLU A 70 8.93 -4.85 -6.20
N LYS A 71 9.67 -3.94 -5.56
CA LYS A 71 9.23 -2.55 -5.35
C LYS A 71 9.31 -1.67 -6.60
N GLU A 72 10.07 -2.05 -7.61
CA GLU A 72 10.34 -1.16 -8.75
C GLU A 72 9.08 -0.81 -9.56
N PRO A 73 8.18 -1.76 -9.93
CA PRO A 73 7.00 -1.41 -10.73
C PRO A 73 6.04 -0.48 -9.97
N GLU A 74 5.74 -0.78 -8.70
CA GLU A 74 4.85 0.04 -7.87
C GLU A 74 5.49 1.39 -7.52
N ALA A 75 6.78 1.41 -7.16
CA ALA A 75 7.49 2.67 -6.90
C ALA A 75 7.56 3.55 -8.15
N SER A 76 7.82 2.96 -9.32
CA SER A 76 7.84 3.68 -10.60
C SER A 76 6.46 4.22 -10.95
N GLU A 77 5.39 3.45 -10.70
CA GLU A 77 4.02 3.92 -10.87
C GLU A 77 3.71 5.09 -9.94
N ILE A 78 4.08 5.00 -8.67
CA ILE A 78 3.92 6.08 -7.70
C ILE A 78 4.64 7.34 -8.19
N LEU A 79 5.92 7.23 -8.54
CA LEU A 79 6.72 8.35 -9.02
C LEU A 79 6.12 8.99 -10.29
N ARG A 80 5.56 8.18 -11.19
CA ARG A 80 4.89 8.63 -12.41
C ARG A 80 3.64 9.47 -12.13
N TYR A 81 2.87 9.12 -11.10
CA TYR A 81 1.61 9.82 -10.75
C TYR A 81 1.76 10.88 -9.66
N LEU A 82 2.95 11.08 -9.10
CA LEU A 82 3.25 12.16 -8.16
C LEU A 82 3.39 13.50 -8.88
N ASP A 83 2.28 14.18 -9.11
CA ASP A 83 2.24 15.58 -9.57
C ASP A 83 2.21 16.52 -8.35
N MET A 84 3.30 17.27 -8.15
CA MET A 84 3.44 18.19 -7.02
C MET A 84 2.48 19.37 -7.09
N HIS A 85 2.18 19.88 -8.29
CA HIS A 85 1.27 21.02 -8.45
C HIS A 85 -0.16 20.60 -8.10
N ALA A 86 -0.58 19.43 -8.60
CA ALA A 86 -1.88 18.88 -8.26
C ALA A 86 -1.98 18.53 -6.76
N ILE A 87 -0.92 17.97 -6.16
CA ILE A 87 -0.86 17.68 -4.72
C ILE A 87 -1.02 18.95 -3.88
N LYS A 88 -0.31 20.04 -4.25
CA LYS A 88 -0.43 21.33 -3.56
C LYS A 88 -1.84 21.89 -3.66
N ALA A 89 -2.38 21.98 -4.88
CA ALA A 89 -3.73 22.49 -5.09
C ALA A 89 -4.78 21.67 -4.33
N GLU A 90 -4.65 20.35 -4.30
CA GLU A 90 -5.57 19.45 -3.58
C GLU A 90 -5.48 19.64 -2.06
N VAL A 91 -4.28 19.72 -1.48
CA VAL A 91 -4.15 19.87 -0.03
C VAL A 91 -4.57 21.27 0.45
N GLU A 92 -4.34 22.30 -0.36
CA GLU A 92 -4.77 23.67 -0.08
C GLU A 92 -6.30 23.84 -0.20
N SER A 93 -6.98 23.03 -1.03
CA SER A 93 -8.44 23.02 -1.09
C SER A 93 -9.06 22.31 0.14
N ILE A 94 -8.40 21.28 0.66
CA ILE A 94 -8.78 20.60 1.91
C ILE A 94 -8.59 21.51 3.12
N TRP A 95 -7.56 22.37 3.10
CA TRP A 95 -7.24 23.25 4.21
C TRP A 95 -7.14 24.72 3.79
N PRO A 96 -8.29 25.37 3.53
CA PRO A 96 -8.33 26.74 3.05
C PRO A 96 -7.59 27.72 3.97
N GLY A 97 -6.85 28.64 3.36
CA GLY A 97 -6.07 29.66 4.08
C GLY A 97 -4.64 29.23 4.46
N HIS A 98 -4.25 27.98 4.19
CA HIS A 98 -2.90 27.49 4.43
C HIS A 98 -2.18 27.22 3.11
N ILE A 99 -0.95 27.72 2.97
CA ILE A 99 -0.15 27.59 1.74
C ILE A 99 0.82 26.42 1.88
N CYS A 100 0.75 25.45 0.97
CA CYS A 100 1.66 24.33 0.88
C CYS A 100 2.90 24.71 0.05
N ASN A 101 3.99 25.05 0.74
CA ASN A 101 5.22 25.47 0.07
C ASN A 101 6.15 24.29 -0.27
N TYR A 102 6.01 23.14 0.41
CA TYR A 102 6.89 21.99 0.26
C TYR A 102 6.14 20.68 0.05
N VAL A 103 6.60 19.89 -0.92
CA VAL A 103 6.19 18.50 -1.15
C VAL A 103 7.47 17.66 -1.25
N GLY A 104 7.66 16.71 -0.35
CA GLY A 104 8.83 15.83 -0.29
C GLY A 104 8.82 14.75 -1.36
N LYS A 105 8.77 15.16 -2.64
CA LYS A 105 8.74 14.25 -3.79
C LYS A 105 10.07 13.49 -3.93
N PRO A 106 10.07 12.16 -3.83
CA PRO A 106 11.24 11.35 -4.07
C PRO A 106 11.65 11.44 -5.56
N GLN A 107 12.94 11.50 -5.83
CA GLN A 107 13.49 11.57 -7.18
C GLN A 107 13.78 10.19 -7.76
N ILE A 108 14.13 9.24 -6.87
CA ILE A 108 14.44 7.86 -7.23
C ILE A 108 13.67 6.89 -6.34
N TRP A 109 13.42 5.68 -6.83
CA TRP A 109 12.62 4.68 -6.11
C TRP A 109 13.22 4.31 -4.74
N HIS A 110 14.54 4.36 -4.60
CA HIS A 110 15.24 4.11 -3.33
C HIS A 110 14.85 5.10 -2.23
N GLU A 111 14.56 6.36 -2.59
CA GLU A 111 14.12 7.37 -1.62
C GLU A 111 12.70 7.10 -1.13
N LEU A 112 11.84 6.55 -2.00
CA LEU A 112 10.48 6.14 -1.64
C LEU A 112 10.48 4.99 -0.62
N ALA A 113 11.46 4.09 -0.69
CA ALA A 113 11.65 3.01 0.28
C ALA A 113 11.96 3.53 1.70
N ARG A 114 12.63 4.68 1.82
CA ARG A 114 12.92 5.34 3.12
C ARG A 114 11.69 6.00 3.73
N LEU A 115 10.71 6.33 2.89
CA LEU A 115 9.42 6.88 3.27
C LEU A 115 8.35 5.79 3.46
N CYS A 116 8.75 4.52 3.43
CA CYS A 116 7.87 3.37 3.52
C CYS A 116 7.62 2.99 4.99
N GLY A 117 6.38 3.11 5.45
CA GLY A 117 5.89 2.35 6.60
C GLY A 117 5.58 0.90 6.22
N GLN A 118 5.02 0.12 7.14
CA GLN A 118 4.70 -1.30 6.85
C GLN A 118 3.68 -1.47 5.71
N TYR A 119 2.77 -0.51 5.54
CA TYR A 119 1.64 -0.62 4.61
C TYR A 119 1.45 0.61 3.70
N ASN A 120 2.30 1.64 3.84
CA ASN A 120 2.15 2.89 3.12
C ASN A 120 3.50 3.49 2.71
N HIS A 121 3.54 4.24 1.62
CA HIS A 121 4.52 5.29 1.43
C HIS A 121 3.98 6.61 1.95
N SER A 122 4.80 7.35 2.70
CA SER A 122 4.43 8.62 3.32
C SER A 122 5.20 9.79 2.68
N ILE A 123 4.52 10.60 1.88
CA ILE A 123 5.10 11.82 1.31
C ILE A 123 4.84 12.98 2.28
N VAL A 124 5.92 13.63 2.74
CA VAL A 124 5.81 14.75 3.69
C VAL A 124 5.43 16.03 2.94
N LEU A 125 4.53 16.81 3.52
CA LEU A 125 4.12 18.13 3.06
C LEU A 125 4.48 19.16 4.12
N GLY A 126 4.94 20.33 3.68
CA GLY A 126 5.23 21.48 4.54
C GLY A 126 4.35 22.67 4.16
N PHE A 127 3.84 23.34 5.18
CA PHE A 127 3.05 24.56 5.05
C PHE A 127 3.83 25.78 5.51
N ALA A 128 3.48 26.94 4.98
CA ALA A 128 4.14 28.22 5.29
C ALA A 128 4.03 28.63 6.76
N ASP A 129 3.03 28.11 7.49
CA ASP A 129 2.81 28.30 8.92
C ASP A 129 3.63 27.34 9.80
N GLY A 130 4.51 26.54 9.20
CA GLY A 130 5.35 25.55 9.88
C GLY A 130 4.69 24.19 10.09
N GLN A 131 3.43 24.02 9.68
CA GLN A 131 2.69 22.78 9.88
C GLN A 131 3.15 21.68 8.90
N ARG A 132 3.08 20.42 9.35
CA ARG A 132 3.53 19.26 8.58
C ARG A 132 2.43 18.25 8.43
N TRP A 133 2.21 17.83 7.19
CA TRP A 133 1.25 16.80 6.84
C TRP A 133 1.96 15.64 6.16
N ALA A 134 1.26 14.51 6.05
CA ALA A 134 1.68 13.36 5.28
C ALA A 134 0.58 12.98 4.29
N MET A 135 0.96 12.81 3.03
CA MET A 135 0.17 12.05 2.06
C MET A 135 0.57 10.59 2.19
N ARG A 136 -0.39 9.73 2.53
CA ARG A 136 -0.14 8.30 2.74
C ARG A 136 -0.72 7.50 1.58
N ILE A 137 0.16 6.91 0.79
CA ILE A 137 -0.16 6.08 -0.37
C ILE A 137 -0.13 4.62 0.07
N ARG A 138 -1.23 3.89 -0.10
CA ARG A 138 -1.34 2.48 0.32
C ARG A 138 -0.59 1.57 -0.65
N LEU A 139 0.17 0.63 -0.10
CA LEU A 139 0.89 -0.39 -0.88
C LEU A 139 -0.07 -1.47 -1.41
N LYS A 140 -0.09 -1.69 -2.73
CA LYS A 140 -0.82 -2.76 -3.41
C LYS A 140 -0.07 -4.08 -3.36
N GLN A 141 1.24 -4.08 -3.63
CA GLN A 141 2.00 -5.33 -3.85
C GLN A 141 2.21 -6.18 -2.59
N ARG A 142 2.19 -5.58 -1.39
CA ARG A 142 2.40 -6.35 -0.15
C ARG A 142 1.29 -7.34 0.18
N LYS A 143 0.11 -7.22 -0.42
CA LYS A 143 -1.05 -8.06 -0.09
C LYS A 143 -1.92 -8.51 -1.28
N TYR A 144 -1.63 -8.04 -2.50
CA TYR A 144 -2.45 -8.32 -3.70
C TYR A 144 -3.94 -8.13 -3.42
N LEU A 145 -4.24 -7.06 -2.69
CA LEU A 145 -5.60 -6.74 -2.31
C LEU A 145 -6.33 -6.18 -3.52
N PRO A 146 -7.59 -6.60 -3.76
CA PRO A 146 -8.45 -5.91 -4.70
C PRO A 146 -8.55 -4.42 -4.34
N ASP A 147 -8.67 -3.54 -5.34
CA ASP A 147 -8.74 -2.09 -5.11
C ASP A 147 -9.86 -1.72 -4.11
N LEU A 148 -11.02 -2.38 -4.19
CA LEU A 148 -12.13 -2.19 -3.24
C LEU A 148 -11.74 -2.49 -1.78
N ALA A 149 -10.87 -3.47 -1.55
CA ALA A 149 -10.40 -3.80 -0.21
C ALA A 149 -9.39 -2.76 0.31
N LEU A 150 -8.59 -2.18 -0.59
CA LEU A 150 -7.69 -1.06 -0.26
C LEU A 150 -8.48 0.20 0.08
N GLU A 151 -9.50 0.51 -0.72
CA GLU A 151 -10.44 1.62 -0.47
C GLU A 151 -11.17 1.45 0.86
N ALA A 152 -11.80 0.30 1.10
CA ALA A 152 -12.47 0.01 2.37
C ALA A 152 -11.53 0.09 3.58
N SER A 153 -10.26 -0.31 3.41
CA SER A 153 -9.23 -0.16 4.44
C SER A 153 -8.89 1.30 4.72
N ILE A 154 -8.86 2.17 3.71
CA ILE A 154 -8.64 3.61 3.88
C ILE A 154 -9.87 4.24 4.55
N ASP A 155 -11.07 3.90 4.10
CA ASP A 155 -12.32 4.42 4.66
C ASP A 155 -12.46 4.04 6.14
N SER A 156 -12.14 2.80 6.48
CA SER A 156 -12.11 2.33 7.88
C SER A 156 -11.08 3.08 8.72
N GLU A 157 -9.90 3.39 8.18
CA GLU A 157 -8.86 4.16 8.88
C GLU A 157 -9.33 5.59 9.16
N ILE A 158 -9.91 6.26 8.16
CA ILE A 158 -10.44 7.62 8.29
C ILE A 158 -11.62 7.67 9.27
N ALA A 159 -12.57 6.74 9.15
CA ALA A 159 -13.73 6.68 10.05
C ALA A 159 -13.29 6.48 11.51
N THR A 160 -12.31 5.61 11.74
CA THR A 160 -11.76 5.38 13.08
C THR A 160 -11.06 6.62 13.63
N ALA A 161 -10.22 7.27 12.82
CA ALA A 161 -9.54 8.51 13.23
C ALA A 161 -10.53 9.63 13.58
N ARG A 162 -11.57 9.82 12.76
CA ARG A 162 -12.65 10.80 13.02
C ARG A 162 -13.41 10.47 14.31
N ALA A 163 -13.72 9.20 14.57
CA ALA A 163 -14.39 8.78 15.79
C ALA A 163 -13.53 9.04 17.04
N LEU A 164 -12.23 8.73 16.97
CA LEU A 164 -11.28 8.98 18.06
C LEU A 164 -11.09 10.49 18.31
N GLU A 165 -10.94 11.28 17.26
CA GLU A 165 -10.87 12.75 17.39
C GLU A 165 -12.14 13.31 18.05
N SER A 166 -13.32 12.84 17.64
CA SER A 166 -14.60 13.28 18.20
C SER A 166 -14.76 12.89 19.68
N ALA A 167 -14.10 11.82 20.12
CA ALA A 167 -14.01 11.42 21.51
C ALA A 167 -12.96 12.22 22.32
N GLY A 168 -12.29 13.20 21.71
CA GLY A 168 -11.25 14.02 22.34
C GLY A 168 -9.89 13.32 22.44
N CYS A 169 -9.69 12.19 21.76
CA CYS A 169 -8.39 11.55 21.72
C CYS A 169 -7.41 12.37 20.87
N ALA A 170 -6.16 12.45 21.33
CA ALA A 170 -5.06 13.05 20.57
C ALA A 170 -4.65 12.12 19.41
N VAL A 171 -5.35 12.23 18.29
CA VAL A 171 -5.05 11.51 17.05
C VAL A 171 -4.80 12.47 15.90
N PRO A 172 -3.96 12.09 14.91
CA PRO A 172 -3.80 12.88 13.70
C PRO A 172 -5.13 13.03 12.96
N ARG A 173 -5.43 14.24 12.50
CA ARG A 173 -6.59 14.46 11.63
C ARG A 173 -6.35 13.82 10.27
N THR A 174 -7.37 13.19 9.72
CA THR A 174 -7.28 12.51 8.43
C THR A 174 -8.40 12.95 7.49
N TRP A 175 -8.05 13.03 6.21
CA TRP A 175 -8.98 13.39 5.15
C TRP A 175 -8.89 12.39 4.01
N GLU A 176 -10.06 12.11 3.44
CA GLU A 176 -10.17 11.44 2.16
C GLU A 176 -9.64 12.35 1.04
N ARG A 177 -9.37 11.73 -0.10
CA ARG A 177 -9.08 12.47 -1.31
C ARG A 177 -10.35 13.20 -1.80
N PRO A 178 -10.27 14.50 -2.16
CA PRO A 178 -11.41 15.23 -2.69
C PRO A 178 -11.93 14.58 -3.98
N LYS A 179 -13.25 14.45 -4.11
CA LYS A 179 -13.91 13.82 -5.27
C LYS A 179 -13.74 14.61 -6.56
N ASP A 180 -13.53 15.91 -6.44
CA ASP A 180 -13.25 16.88 -7.49
C ASP A 180 -11.76 17.06 -7.77
N SER A 181 -10.90 16.20 -7.21
CA SER A 181 -9.47 16.19 -7.50
C SER A 181 -9.22 16.08 -9.01
N LEU A 182 -8.57 17.10 -9.58
CA LEU A 182 -8.17 17.14 -10.99
C LEU A 182 -7.10 16.09 -11.34
N ARG A 183 -6.50 15.45 -10.33
CA ARG A 183 -5.47 14.43 -10.52
C ARG A 183 -6.13 13.13 -11.00
N GLN A 184 -5.71 12.59 -12.13
CA GLN A 184 -6.10 11.25 -12.55
C GLN A 184 -5.04 10.26 -12.08
N SER A 185 -5.12 9.85 -10.82
CA SER A 185 -4.16 8.92 -10.23
C SER A 185 -4.89 7.67 -9.69
N PRO A 186 -4.45 6.46 -10.07
CA PRO A 186 -4.99 5.18 -9.58
C PRO A 186 -4.46 4.81 -8.19
N LEU A 187 -3.70 5.71 -7.55
CA LEU A 187 -3.11 5.49 -6.24
C LEU A 187 -4.16 5.67 -5.14
N SER A 188 -4.34 4.64 -4.32
CA SER A 188 -5.18 4.69 -3.12
C SER A 188 -4.44 5.46 -2.02
N MET A 189 -4.99 6.59 -1.57
CA MET A 189 -4.30 7.46 -0.61
C MET A 189 -5.23 8.24 0.32
N LEU A 190 -4.65 8.76 1.40
CA LEU A 190 -5.29 9.68 2.34
C LEU A 190 -4.32 10.80 2.78
N TRP A 191 -4.88 11.89 3.29
CA TRP A 191 -4.13 13.01 3.87
C TRP A 191 -4.16 12.92 5.39
N GLN A 192 -3.04 13.19 6.04
CA GLN A 192 -2.91 13.16 7.50
C GLN A 192 -2.16 14.39 8.00
N LYS A 193 -2.74 15.10 8.98
CA LYS A 193 -2.07 16.18 9.71
C LYS A 193 -1.50 15.63 11.00
N ASN A 194 -0.19 15.77 11.18
CA ASN A 194 0.51 15.33 12.39
C ASN A 194 0.42 16.35 13.53
#